data_AF-A0A7Y6PYX3-F1
#
_entry.id   AF-A0A7Y6PYX3-F1
#
_cell.length_a   1.000
_cell.length_b   1.000
_cell.length_c   1.000
_cell.angle_alpha   90.00
_cell.angle_beta   90.00
_cell.angle_gamma   90.00
#
_symmetry.space_group_name_H-M   'P 1'
#
loop_
_entity.id
_entity.type
_entity.pdbx_description
1 polymer ?
#
loop_
_entity_poly.entity_id
_entity_poly.type
_entity_poly.pdbx_seq_one_letter_code
_entity_poly.pdbx_strand_id
1 'polypeptide(L)'
;MTYGSSPPPPLSRASLVIGLYAGMGIVALLLAAGRGDPDLYRLGGSPKAWQLAAAPLLGAALGGAVVALTRVATRHFQWARDLHTSFRDLLGPLTLREIVILALASSIGEELLFRGALLPWFGVWIQAAVFAALHIGPGRRFLPWTLSAFALGVVFGWLATWTGNLGGPIAAHFAINFLNLRHIVAVPARPAVA
;
A
#
# COMPACT_ATOMS: atom_id res chain seq x y z
N MET A 1 17.38 -35.15 -22.28
CA MET A 1 17.69 -34.49 -20.99
C MET A 1 16.38 -34.02 -20.38
N THR A 2 15.86 -34.74 -19.39
CA THR A 2 14.67 -34.33 -18.64
C THR A 2 15.09 -33.28 -17.62
N TYR A 3 14.73 -32.02 -17.86
CA TYR A 3 14.89 -30.96 -16.85
C TYR A 3 13.95 -31.32 -15.69
N GLY A 4 14.51 -31.76 -14.56
CA GLY A 4 13.75 -31.95 -13.34
C GLY A 4 13.16 -30.61 -12.92
N SER A 5 11.85 -30.56 -12.72
CA SER A 5 11.17 -29.38 -12.18
C SER A 5 11.85 -28.96 -10.88
N SER A 6 12.26 -27.69 -10.78
CA SER A 6 12.82 -27.15 -9.55
C SER A 6 11.86 -27.37 -8.38
N PRO A 7 12.36 -27.69 -7.17
CA PRO A 7 11.50 -27.88 -6.01
C PRO A 7 10.67 -26.62 -5.75
N PRO A 8 9.42 -26.75 -5.29
CA PRO A 8 8.60 -25.59 -4.98
C PRO A 8 9.30 -24.73 -3.93
N PRO A 9 9.16 -23.39 -4.00
CA PRO A 9 9.74 -22.51 -3.00
C PRO A 9 9.25 -22.90 -1.60
N PRO A 10 10.11 -22.79 -0.57
CA PRO A 10 9.82 -23.32 0.76
C PRO A 10 8.65 -22.63 1.48
N LEU A 11 8.27 -21.42 1.02
CA LEU A 11 7.17 -20.64 1.58
C LEU A 11 6.19 -20.22 0.50
N SER A 12 4.90 -20.20 0.86
CA SER A 12 3.85 -19.65 0.00
C SER A 12 4.00 -18.14 -0.14
N ARG A 13 3.51 -17.58 -1.26
CA ARG A 13 3.47 -16.13 -1.51
C ARG A 13 2.79 -15.37 -0.36
N ALA A 14 1.69 -15.92 0.16
CA ALA A 14 0.98 -15.37 1.30
C ALA A 14 1.84 -15.33 2.57
N SER A 15 2.60 -16.40 2.86
CA SER A 15 3.51 -16.46 3.99
C SER A 15 4.63 -15.41 3.89
N LEU A 16 5.19 -15.22 2.70
CA LEU A 16 6.21 -14.20 2.45
C LEU A 16 5.67 -12.78 2.68
N VAL A 17 4.48 -12.48 2.15
CA VAL A 17 3.81 -11.19 2.33
C VAL A 17 3.53 -10.91 3.80
N ILE A 18 2.96 -11.88 4.52
CA ILE A 18 2.68 -11.73 5.96
C ILE A 18 3.99 -11.51 6.72
N GLY A 19 5.01 -12.32 6.46
CA GLY A 19 6.31 -12.20 7.12
C GLY A 19 6.98 -10.85 6.90
N LEU A 20 6.99 -10.36 5.66
CA LEU A 20 7.55 -9.05 5.30
C LEU A 20 6.87 -7.92 6.09
N TYR A 21 5.54 -7.83 6.03
CA TYR A 21 4.81 -6.74 6.65
C TYR A 21 4.72 -6.86 8.18
N ALA A 22 4.74 -8.08 8.73
CA ALA A 22 4.91 -8.30 10.16
C ALA A 22 6.30 -7.82 10.63
N GLY A 23 7.35 -8.12 9.85
CA GLY A 23 8.70 -7.61 10.09
C GLY A 23 8.75 -6.07 10.08
N MET A 24 8.09 -5.43 9.10
CA MET A 24 7.95 -3.97 9.07
C MET A 24 7.22 -3.42 10.30
N GLY A 25 6.16 -4.09 10.75
CA GLY A 25 5.44 -3.71 11.98
C GLY A 25 6.31 -3.82 13.23
N ILE A 26 7.18 -4.82 13.33
CA ILE A 26 8.16 -4.94 14.42
C ILE A 26 9.16 -3.79 14.37
N VAL A 27 9.72 -3.48 13.19
CA VAL A 27 10.62 -2.33 13.02
C VAL A 27 9.93 -1.03 13.42
N ALA A 28 8.67 -0.84 13.01
CA ALA A 28 7.86 0.31 13.40
C ALA A 28 7.76 0.43 14.93
N LEU A 29 7.44 -0.68 15.61
CA LEU A 29 7.32 -0.72 17.06
C LEU A 29 8.63 -0.38 17.76
N LEU A 30 9.77 -0.89 17.27
CA LEU A 30 11.09 -0.58 17.82
C LEU A 30 11.45 0.91 17.66
N LEU A 31 11.15 1.50 16.50
CA LEU A 31 11.38 2.93 16.25
C LEU A 31 10.48 3.81 17.12
N ALA A 32 9.22 3.41 17.32
CA ALA A 32 8.27 4.11 18.20
C ALA A 32 8.67 3.98 19.67
N ALA A 33 9.09 2.79 20.13
CA ALA A 33 9.62 2.59 21.46
C ALA A 33 10.89 3.44 21.70
N GLY A 34 11.77 3.56 20.71
CA GLY A 34 12.94 4.45 20.76
C GLY A 34 12.60 5.94 20.87
N ARG A 35 11.39 6.36 20.47
CA ARG A 35 10.85 7.72 20.66
C ARG A 35 10.31 7.95 22.09
N GLY A 36 10.18 6.89 22.89
CA GLY A 36 9.54 6.93 24.22
C GLY A 36 8.01 6.82 24.17
N ASP A 37 7.43 6.50 23.02
CA ASP A 37 5.98 6.37 22.83
C ASP A 37 5.70 5.22 21.84
N PRO A 38 5.39 4.01 22.34
CA PRO A 38 5.17 2.83 21.50
C PRO A 38 3.78 2.81 20.84
N ASP A 39 2.90 3.77 21.12
CA ASP A 39 1.59 3.83 20.47
C ASP A 39 1.76 4.26 19.00
N LEU A 40 1.77 3.27 18.12
CA LEU A 40 1.83 3.48 16.67
C LEU A 40 0.52 3.98 16.09
N TYR A 41 -0.61 3.72 16.78
CA TYR A 41 -1.93 3.94 16.21
C TYR A 41 -2.47 5.34 16.50
N ARG A 42 -2.19 5.88 17.68
CA ARG A 42 -2.66 7.21 18.12
C ARG A 42 -1.52 8.22 18.06
N LEU A 43 -1.70 9.26 17.25
CA LEU A 43 -0.69 10.29 17.05
C LEU A 43 -0.95 11.47 18.00
N GLY A 44 -0.21 11.53 19.11
CA GLY A 44 -0.11 12.74 19.95
C GLY A 44 -1.30 13.03 20.87
N GLY A 45 -2.12 12.04 21.23
CA GLY A 45 -3.16 12.23 22.24
C GLY A 45 -4.18 11.12 22.36
N SER A 46 -5.29 11.40 23.05
CA SER A 46 -6.42 10.50 23.23
C SER A 46 -7.57 10.89 22.28
N PRO A 47 -7.58 10.39 21.03
CA PRO A 47 -8.68 10.66 20.10
C PRO A 47 -10.01 10.21 20.71
N LYS A 48 -11.04 11.03 20.53
CA LYS A 48 -12.41 10.73 20.95
C LYS A 48 -12.91 9.49 20.22
N ALA A 49 -13.78 8.70 20.84
CA ALA A 49 -14.30 7.46 20.26
C ALA A 49 -14.92 7.65 18.86
N TRP A 50 -15.61 8.76 18.62
CA TRP A 50 -16.17 9.07 17.30
C TRP A 50 -15.10 9.32 16.24
N GLN A 51 -13.92 9.86 16.61
CA GLN A 51 -12.81 10.06 15.67
C GLN A 51 -12.22 8.72 15.23
N LEU A 52 -12.15 7.75 16.14
CA LEU A 52 -11.72 6.39 15.85
C LEU A 52 -12.67 5.66 14.89
N ALA A 53 -13.97 5.96 14.95
CA ALA A 53 -14.97 5.40 14.03
C ALA A 53 -15.04 6.17 12.70
N ALA A 54 -14.95 7.50 12.73
CA ALA A 54 -15.08 8.34 11.54
C ALA A 54 -13.85 8.29 10.63
N ALA A 55 -12.64 8.18 11.21
CA ALA A 55 -11.40 8.20 10.42
C ALA A 55 -11.35 7.06 9.38
N PRO A 56 -11.63 5.78 9.71
CA PRO A 56 -11.69 4.70 8.71
C PRO A 56 -12.72 4.94 7.61
N LEU A 57 -13.90 5.52 7.92
CA LEU A 57 -14.92 5.81 6.92
C LEU A 57 -14.47 6.90 5.93
N LEU A 58 -13.88 7.98 6.46
CA LEU A 58 -13.26 9.04 5.64
C LEU A 58 -12.12 8.49 4.79
N GLY A 59 -11.29 7.63 5.37
CA GLY A 59 -10.22 6.92 4.67
C GLY A 59 -10.75 6.06 3.53
N ALA A 60 -11.75 5.22 3.78
CA ALA A 60 -12.37 4.37 2.76
C ALA A 60 -12.99 5.20 1.63
N ALA A 61 -13.65 6.33 1.95
CA ALA A 61 -14.19 7.25 0.96
C ALA A 61 -13.09 7.88 0.09
N LEU A 62 -12.00 8.35 0.70
CA LEU A 62 -10.82 8.85 0.00
C LEU A 62 -10.20 7.76 -0.89
N GLY A 63 -10.03 6.55 -0.38
CA GLY A 63 -9.51 5.42 -1.14
C GLY A 63 -10.40 5.07 -2.33
N GLY A 64 -11.73 5.12 -2.14
CA GLY A 64 -12.71 4.95 -3.22
C GLY A 64 -12.59 6.04 -4.29
N ALA A 65 -12.40 7.30 -3.90
CA ALA A 65 -12.16 8.40 -4.84
C ALA A 65 -10.86 8.20 -5.64
N VAL A 66 -9.77 7.80 -4.96
CA VAL A 66 -8.50 7.47 -5.64
C VAL A 66 -8.69 6.32 -6.62
N VAL A 67 -9.41 5.25 -6.24
CA VAL A 67 -9.73 4.14 -7.15
C VAL A 67 -10.56 4.62 -8.33
N ALA A 68 -11.57 5.48 -8.14
CA ALA A 68 -12.33 6.05 -9.24
C ALA A 68 -11.42 6.83 -10.20
N LEU A 69 -10.50 7.65 -9.67
CA LEU A 69 -9.50 8.37 -10.46
C LEU A 69 -8.58 7.41 -11.21
N THR A 70 -8.12 6.31 -10.60
CA THR A 70 -7.30 5.32 -11.32
C THR A 70 -8.08 4.66 -12.45
N ARG A 71 -9.38 4.36 -12.27
CA ARG A 71 -10.24 3.81 -13.34
C ARG A 71 -10.47 4.81 -14.48
N VAL A 72 -10.68 6.08 -14.15
CA VAL A 72 -10.79 7.14 -15.16
C VAL A 72 -9.46 7.25 -15.90
N ALA A 73 -8.34 7.25 -15.18
CA ALA A 73 -7.03 7.36 -15.79
C ALA A 73 -6.73 6.21 -16.76
N THR A 74 -7.00 4.96 -16.37
CA THR A 74 -6.80 3.79 -17.26
C THR A 74 -7.73 3.80 -18.47
N ARG A 75 -8.93 4.37 -18.36
CA ARG A 75 -9.83 4.54 -19.51
C ARG A 75 -9.31 5.58 -20.50
N HIS A 76 -8.84 6.72 -20.01
CA HIS A 76 -8.56 7.87 -20.88
C HIS A 76 -7.10 7.99 -21.32
N PHE A 77 -6.12 7.56 -20.51
CA PHE A 77 -4.70 7.79 -20.79
C PHE A 77 -3.93 6.50 -21.12
N GLN A 78 -3.09 6.56 -22.16
CA GLN A 78 -2.22 5.44 -22.56
C GLN A 78 -1.24 5.05 -21.47
N TRP A 79 -0.53 6.03 -20.88
CA TRP A 79 0.45 5.77 -19.81
C TRP A 79 -0.14 4.99 -18.63
N ALA A 80 -1.41 5.22 -18.30
CA ALA A 80 -2.09 4.54 -17.20
C ALA A 80 -2.43 3.09 -17.57
N ARG A 81 -2.78 2.81 -18.83
CA ARG A 81 -2.96 1.43 -19.32
C ARG A 81 -1.64 0.67 -19.37
N ASP A 82 -0.56 1.33 -19.77
CA ASP A 82 0.77 0.73 -19.82
C ASP A 82 1.26 0.38 -18.42
N LEU A 83 1.06 1.27 -17.44
CA LEU A 83 1.35 1.01 -16.04
C LEU A 83 0.49 -0.13 -15.48
N HIS A 84 -0.81 -0.15 -15.78
CA HIS A 84 -1.73 -1.22 -15.39
C HIS A 84 -1.28 -2.59 -15.91
N THR A 85 -0.86 -2.64 -17.17
CA THR A 85 -0.34 -3.87 -17.81
C THR A 85 0.99 -4.29 -17.18
N SER A 86 1.89 -3.33 -16.95
CA SER A 86 3.19 -3.60 -16.32
C SER A 86 3.05 -4.17 -14.89
N PHE A 87 2.06 -3.70 -14.12
CA PHE A 87 1.75 -4.28 -12.81
C PHE A 87 1.20 -5.69 -12.91
N ARG A 88 0.33 -5.97 -13.88
CA ARG A 88 -0.17 -7.32 -14.13
C ARG A 88 0.96 -8.28 -14.43
N ASP A 89 1.89 -7.88 -15.30
CA ASP A 89 3.01 -8.72 -15.70
C ASP A 89 3.93 -9.01 -14.50
N LEU A 90 4.11 -8.02 -13.61
CA LEU A 90 4.89 -8.16 -12.38
C LEU A 90 4.22 -9.05 -11.33
N LEU A 91 2.91 -8.89 -11.12
CA LEU A 91 2.16 -9.59 -10.08
C LEU A 91 1.80 -11.02 -10.48
N GLY A 92 1.62 -11.26 -11.78
CA GLY A 92 1.06 -12.51 -12.30
C GLY A 92 -0.38 -12.77 -11.81
N PRO A 93 -0.88 -14.01 -11.93
CA PRO A 93 -2.18 -14.37 -11.39
C PRO A 93 -2.15 -14.32 -9.85
N LEU A 94 -3.21 -13.76 -9.27
CA LEU A 94 -3.47 -13.73 -7.84
C LEU A 94 -4.87 -14.27 -7.55
N THR A 95 -4.97 -15.13 -6.57
CA THR A 95 -6.25 -15.55 -5.99
C THR A 95 -6.87 -14.43 -5.15
N LEU A 96 -8.18 -14.50 -4.91
CA LEU A 96 -8.85 -13.54 -4.02
C LEU A 96 -8.24 -13.55 -2.60
N ARG A 97 -7.85 -14.73 -2.11
CA ARG A 97 -7.17 -14.88 -0.81
C ARG A 97 -5.85 -14.12 -0.79
N GLU A 98 -5.02 -14.26 -1.82
CA GLU A 98 -3.76 -13.52 -1.93
C GLU A 98 -3.98 -12.02 -2.02
N ILE A 99 -5.00 -11.56 -2.76
CA ILE A 99 -5.34 -10.12 -2.84
C ILE A 99 -5.73 -9.57 -1.46
N VAL A 100 -6.59 -10.28 -0.72
CA VAL A 100 -7.00 -9.85 0.63
C VAL A 100 -5.81 -9.79 1.58
N ILE A 101 -4.97 -10.83 1.58
CA ILE A 101 -3.78 -10.90 2.43
C ILE A 101 -2.81 -9.77 2.07
N LEU A 102 -2.53 -9.58 0.78
CA LEU A 102 -1.62 -8.53 0.32
C LEU A 102 -2.14 -7.15 0.71
N ALA A 103 -3.41 -6.85 0.43
CA ALA A 103 -3.99 -5.54 0.74
C ALA A 103 -4.05 -5.27 2.26
N LEU A 104 -4.42 -6.24 3.09
CA LEU A 104 -4.45 -6.07 4.55
C LEU A 104 -3.04 -5.94 5.14
N ALA A 105 -2.14 -6.86 4.80
CA ALA A 105 -0.81 -6.88 5.36
C ALA A 105 -0.02 -5.61 4.96
N SER A 106 -0.10 -5.19 3.70
CA SER A 106 0.58 -3.97 3.24
C SER A 106 0.00 -2.71 3.87
N SER A 107 -1.33 -2.55 3.85
CA SER A 107 -1.96 -1.35 4.43
C SER A 107 -1.71 -1.21 5.93
N ILE A 108 -1.61 -2.31 6.69
CA ILE A 108 -1.28 -2.24 8.11
C ILE A 108 0.23 -2.00 8.30
N GLY A 109 1.08 -2.85 7.73
CA GLY A 109 2.52 -2.81 7.97
C GLY A 109 3.17 -1.51 7.49
N GLU A 110 2.77 -1.01 6.32
CA GLU A 110 3.30 0.24 5.77
C GLU A 110 2.79 1.44 6.58
N GLU A 111 1.50 1.54 6.90
CA GLU A 111 1.01 2.70 7.66
C GLU A 111 1.57 2.73 9.10
N LEU A 112 1.77 1.57 9.74
CA LEU A 112 2.47 1.50 11.03
C LEU A 112 3.90 2.04 10.93
N LEU A 113 4.67 1.63 9.92
CA LEU A 113 6.05 2.10 9.76
C LEU A 113 6.11 3.58 9.38
N PHE A 114 5.39 3.97 8.33
CA PHE A 114 5.53 5.29 7.73
C PHE A 114 4.79 6.36 8.53
N ARG A 115 3.54 6.10 8.96
CA ARG A 115 2.71 7.11 9.64
C ARG A 115 2.74 6.96 11.15
N GLY A 116 2.81 5.73 11.66
CA GLY A 116 2.93 5.47 13.10
C GLY A 116 4.34 5.77 13.62
N ALA A 117 5.36 5.21 12.96
CA ALA A 117 6.73 5.32 13.44
C ALA A 117 7.50 6.51 12.86
N LEU A 118 7.61 6.66 11.53
CA LEU A 118 8.50 7.65 10.90
C LEU A 118 7.94 9.09 10.91
N LEU A 119 6.64 9.26 10.69
CA LEU A 119 6.01 10.58 10.60
C LEU A 119 6.24 11.45 11.86
N PRO A 120 6.14 10.95 13.11
CA PRO A 120 6.49 11.73 14.30
C PRO A 120 7.94 12.23 14.35
N TRP A 121 8.89 11.55 13.71
CA TRP A 121 10.31 11.96 13.68
C TRP A 121 10.60 12.97 12.57
N PHE A 122 10.03 12.74 11.38
CA PHE A 122 10.47 13.41 10.15
C PHE A 122 9.44 14.35 9.56
N GLY A 123 8.21 14.34 10.06
CA GLY A 123 7.09 15.10 9.49
C GLY A 123 6.62 14.54 8.14
N VAL A 124 5.54 15.13 7.62
CA VAL A 124 4.81 14.59 6.46
C VAL A 124 5.69 14.47 5.21
N TRP A 125 6.50 15.49 4.89
CA TRP A 125 7.21 15.57 3.62
C TRP A 125 8.36 14.57 3.49
N ILE A 126 9.23 14.49 4.50
CA ILE A 126 10.37 13.57 4.47
C ILE A 126 9.88 12.13 4.51
N GLN A 127 8.92 11.82 5.37
CA GLN A 127 8.36 10.47 5.46
C GLN A 127 7.71 10.06 4.11
N ALA A 128 6.97 10.96 3.46
CA ALA A 128 6.38 10.69 2.14
C ALA A 128 7.44 10.49 1.05
N ALA A 129 8.55 11.22 1.11
CA ALA A 129 9.68 11.03 0.19
C ALA A 129 10.33 9.65 0.37
N VAL A 130 10.54 9.20 1.61
CA VAL A 130 11.07 7.86 1.91
C VAL A 130 10.10 6.78 1.44
N PHE A 131 8.80 6.95 1.67
CA PHE A 131 7.76 6.05 1.16
C PHE A 131 7.84 5.95 -0.38
N ALA A 132 7.88 7.08 -1.08
CA ALA A 132 7.99 7.11 -2.53
C ALA A 132 9.27 6.46 -3.05
N ALA A 133 10.41 6.65 -2.37
CA ALA A 133 11.68 6.04 -2.75
C ALA A 133 11.62 4.50 -2.74
N LEU A 134 10.84 3.92 -1.81
CA LEU A 134 10.60 2.47 -1.76
C LEU A 134 9.57 1.99 -2.80
N HIS A 135 8.92 2.91 -3.51
CA HIS A 135 7.97 2.67 -4.59
C HIS A 135 8.56 3.02 -5.96
N ILE A 136 9.88 2.85 -6.13
CA ILE A 136 10.54 2.95 -7.44
C ILE A 136 10.43 1.60 -8.15
N GLY A 137 9.65 1.56 -9.22
CA GLY A 137 9.44 0.33 -9.99
C GLY A 137 10.52 0.08 -11.06
N PRO A 138 10.49 -1.10 -11.72
CA PRO A 138 11.49 -1.48 -12.72
C PRO A 138 11.26 -0.71 -14.04
N GLY A 139 11.92 0.45 -14.14
CA GLY A 139 12.00 1.29 -15.33
C GLY A 139 11.03 2.48 -15.35
N ARG A 140 11.22 3.37 -16.33
CA ARG A 140 10.54 4.67 -16.41
C ARG A 140 9.01 4.60 -16.47
N ARG A 141 8.45 3.50 -16.96
CA ARG A 141 6.99 3.25 -16.99
C ARG A 141 6.33 3.25 -15.61
N PHE A 142 7.10 2.99 -14.54
CA PHE A 142 6.63 3.04 -13.16
C PHE A 142 6.77 4.41 -12.50
N LEU A 143 7.32 5.43 -13.18
CA LEU A 143 7.43 6.77 -12.62
C LEU A 143 6.07 7.35 -12.14
N PRO A 144 4.94 7.17 -12.85
CA PRO A 144 3.65 7.62 -12.34
C PRO A 144 3.24 6.92 -11.03
N TRP A 145 3.65 5.66 -10.83
CA TRP A 145 3.42 4.96 -9.56
C TRP A 145 4.24 5.59 -8.42
N THR A 146 5.53 5.84 -8.63
CA THR A 146 6.40 6.53 -7.65
C THR A 146 5.88 7.92 -7.29
N LEU A 147 5.46 8.71 -8.29
CA LEU A 147 4.87 10.03 -8.07
C LEU A 147 3.54 9.94 -7.30
N SER A 148 2.70 8.95 -7.63
CA SER A 148 1.46 8.70 -6.89
C SER A 148 1.72 8.27 -5.45
N ALA A 149 2.78 7.49 -5.21
CA ALA A 149 3.19 7.07 -3.87
C ALA A 149 3.64 8.28 -3.04
N PHE A 150 4.38 9.23 -3.62
CA PHE A 150 4.70 10.48 -2.94
C PHE A 150 3.45 11.31 -2.59
N ALA A 151 2.56 11.52 -3.57
CA ALA A 151 1.35 12.30 -3.38
C ALA A 151 0.41 11.69 -2.32
N LEU A 152 0.14 10.38 -2.40
CA LEU A 152 -0.64 9.65 -1.40
C LEU A 152 0.12 9.56 -0.06
N GLY A 153 1.45 9.48 -0.12
CA GLY A 153 2.40 9.71 0.96
C GLY A 153 2.00 10.89 1.84
N VAL A 154 1.94 12.06 1.19
CA VAL A 154 1.59 13.35 1.78
C VAL A 154 0.14 13.39 2.25
N VAL A 155 -0.81 12.97 1.39
CA VAL A 155 -2.25 12.98 1.72
C VAL A 155 -2.55 12.13 2.97
N PHE A 156 -1.99 10.92 3.04
CA PHE A 156 -2.19 10.04 4.20
C PHE A 156 -1.46 10.54 5.44
N GLY A 157 -0.29 11.16 5.28
CA GLY A 157 0.38 11.84 6.40
C GLY A 157 -0.49 12.93 7.01
N TRP A 158 -1.09 13.78 6.18
CA TRP A 158 -2.04 14.81 6.65
C TRP A 158 -3.33 14.24 7.21
N LEU A 159 -3.87 13.18 6.61
CA LEU A 159 -5.04 12.48 7.15
C LEU A 159 -4.76 11.93 8.55
N ALA A 160 -3.58 11.33 8.75
CA ALA A 160 -3.16 10.79 10.05
C ALA A 160 -3.01 11.90 11.10
N THR A 161 -2.32 13.00 10.77
CA THR A 161 -2.12 14.12 11.70
C THR A 161 -3.43 14.83 12.03
N TRP A 162 -4.32 15.02 11.04
CA TRP A 162 -5.61 15.67 11.24
C TRP A 162 -6.58 14.83 12.07
N THR A 163 -6.63 13.51 11.84
CA THR A 163 -7.51 12.61 12.59
C THR A 163 -6.91 12.13 13.91
N GLY A 164 -5.61 12.34 14.12
CA GLY A 164 -4.87 11.90 15.29
C GLY A 164 -4.73 10.37 15.39
N ASN A 165 -5.00 9.62 14.31
CA ASN A 165 -4.88 8.16 14.32
C ASN A 165 -4.66 7.57 12.91
N LEU A 166 -4.25 6.29 12.86
CA LEU A 166 -3.98 5.59 11.60
C LEU A 166 -5.20 4.95 10.93
N GLY A 167 -6.39 4.99 11.54
CA GLY A 167 -7.58 4.34 11.01
C GLY A 167 -7.95 4.81 9.60
N GLY A 168 -7.86 6.11 9.35
CA GLY A 168 -8.10 6.69 8.02
C GLY A 168 -7.10 6.25 6.96
N PRO A 169 -5.78 6.47 7.16
CA PRO A 169 -4.74 6.00 6.24
C PRO A 169 -4.82 4.49 5.94
N ILE A 170 -4.99 3.65 6.96
CA ILE A 170 -5.09 2.19 6.80
C ILE A 170 -6.29 1.83 5.91
N ALA A 171 -7.47 2.40 6.19
CA ALA A 171 -8.67 2.11 5.41
C ALA A 171 -8.56 2.59 3.95
N ALA A 172 -7.98 3.79 3.74
CA ALA A 172 -7.75 4.32 2.40
C ALA A 172 -6.79 3.43 1.60
N HIS A 173 -5.66 3.06 2.21
CA HIS A 173 -4.64 2.22 1.61
C HIS A 173 -5.20 0.83 1.30
N PHE A 174 -5.91 0.20 2.25
CA PHE A 174 -6.57 -1.09 2.03
C PHE A 174 -7.53 -1.03 0.84
N ALA A 175 -8.40 -0.02 0.78
CA ALA A 175 -9.37 0.12 -0.30
C ALA A 175 -8.68 0.28 -1.67
N ILE A 176 -7.63 1.10 -1.75
CA ILE A 176 -6.83 1.29 -2.97
C ILE A 176 -6.21 -0.03 -3.41
N ASN A 177 -5.50 -0.73 -2.52
CA ASN A 177 -4.81 -1.97 -2.86
C ASN A 177 -5.80 -3.07 -3.23
N PHE A 178 -6.79 -3.33 -2.39
CA PHE A 178 -7.77 -4.39 -2.62
C PHE A 178 -8.50 -4.23 -3.97
N LEU A 179 -9.00 -3.02 -4.26
CA LEU A 179 -9.77 -2.77 -5.47
C LEU A 179 -8.87 -2.71 -6.71
N ASN A 180 -7.68 -2.09 -6.63
CA ASN A 180 -6.77 -2.01 -7.78
C ASN A 180 -6.15 -3.36 -8.12
N LEU A 181 -5.68 -4.14 -7.14
CA LEU A 181 -5.13 -5.48 -7.37
C LEU A 181 -6.17 -6.38 -8.05
N ARG A 182 -7.41 -6.40 -7.55
CA ARG A 182 -8.51 -7.14 -8.17
C ARG A 182 -8.71 -6.75 -9.63
N HIS A 183 -8.72 -5.45 -9.93
CA HIS A 183 -8.91 -4.96 -11.29
C HIS A 183 -7.73 -5.31 -12.22
N ILE A 184 -6.50 -5.19 -11.71
CA ILE A 184 -5.27 -5.51 -12.44
C ILE A 184 -5.25 -6.96 -12.88
N VAL A 185 -5.67 -7.90 -12.02
CA VAL A 185 -5.66 -9.33 -12.37
C VAL A 185 -6.90 -9.79 -13.14
N ALA A 186 -8.01 -9.04 -13.12
CA ALA A 186 -9.27 -9.44 -13.76
C ALA A 186 -9.31 -9.32 -15.30
N VAL A 187 -8.45 -8.50 -15.91
CA VAL A 187 -8.40 -8.38 -17.39
C VAL A 187 -7.89 -9.72 -18.00
N PRO A 188 -8.29 -10.15 -19.21
CA PRO A 188 -7.66 -11.31 -19.86
C PRO A 188 -6.22 -10.99 -20.33
N ALA A 189 -5.29 -11.95 -20.31
CA ALA A 189 -3.98 -11.75 -20.92
C ALA A 189 -4.15 -11.44 -22.41
N ARG A 190 -3.36 -10.52 -22.97
CA ARG A 190 -3.29 -10.40 -24.44
C ARG A 190 -2.75 -11.74 -24.96
N PRO A 191 -3.35 -12.32 -26.02
CA PRO A 191 -2.73 -13.46 -26.69
C PRO A 191 -1.32 -13.05 -27.10
N ALA A 192 -0.36 -13.96 -26.92
CA ALA A 192 0.97 -13.77 -27.50
C ALA A 192 0.77 -13.53 -28.99
N VAL A 193 1.30 -12.41 -29.50
CA VAL A 193 1.38 -12.19 -30.94
C VAL A 193 2.29 -13.29 -31.47
N ALA A 194 1.70 -14.23 -32.21
CA ALA A 194 2.41 -15.30 -32.91
C ALA A 194 3.26 -14.73 -34.04
#